data_AF-A0A0Q0LIF4-F1
#
_entry.id   AF-A0A0Q0LIF4-F1
#
_cell.length_a   1.000
_cell.length_b   1.000
_cell.length_c   1.000
_cell.angle_alpha   90.00
_cell.angle_beta   90.00
_cell.angle_gamma   90.00
#
_symmetry.space_group_name_H-M   'P 1'
#
loop_
_entity.id
_entity.type
_entity.pdbx_description
1 polymer ?
#
loop_
_entity_poly.entity_id
_entity_poly.type
_entity_poly.pdbx_seq_one_letter_code
_entity_poly.pdbx_strand_id
1 'polypeptide(L)'
;MAVSRKVDTRAVGRNRIKRVLRDAMRHLLPELAGGDYVIVARSAAAKATNPQIRDAFVRLLRRAGALPLPAAPGTMPPARTVRPSSPSPTEPEL
;
A
#
# COMPACT_ATOMS: atom_id res chain seq x y z
N MET A 1 -8.33 1.70 7.37
CA MET A 1 -7.36 1.83 8.48
C MET A 1 -8.10 2.04 9.80
N ALA A 2 -7.81 1.27 10.84
CA ALA A 2 -8.47 1.37 12.14
C ALA A 2 -7.51 1.88 13.23
N VAL A 3 -7.93 2.86 14.03
CA VAL A 3 -7.19 3.37 15.19
C VAL A 3 -8.11 3.33 16.41
N SER A 4 -7.80 2.43 17.35
CA SER A 4 -8.58 2.23 18.59
C SER A 4 -8.41 3.38 19.58
N ARG A 5 -9.41 3.57 20.46
CA ARG A 5 -9.30 4.46 21.64
C ARG A 5 -8.13 4.10 22.56
N LYS A 6 -7.73 2.81 22.60
CA LYS A 6 -6.57 2.34 23.38
C LYS A 6 -5.23 2.90 22.87
N VAL A 7 -5.19 3.36 21.62
CA VAL A 7 -3.98 3.96 21.03
C VAL A 7 -3.78 5.36 21.57
N ASP A 8 -4.83 6.17 21.50
CA ASP A 8 -4.87 7.52 22.05
C ASP A 8 -6.30 7.84 22.47
N THR A 9 -6.45 8.28 23.72
CA THR A 9 -7.73 8.69 24.28
C THR A 9 -8.32 9.88 23.52
N ARG A 10 -7.47 10.80 23.04
CA ARG A 10 -7.90 11.99 22.31
C ARG A 10 -8.16 11.67 20.83
N ALA A 11 -9.33 12.06 20.34
CA ALA A 11 -9.70 11.88 18.94
C ALA A 11 -8.73 12.59 17.99
N VAL A 12 -8.19 13.74 18.39
CA VAL A 12 -7.21 14.52 17.61
C VAL A 12 -5.94 13.71 17.35
N GLY A 13 -5.40 13.02 18.36
CA GLY A 13 -4.21 12.19 18.20
C GLY A 13 -4.45 10.98 17.29
N ARG A 14 -5.61 10.32 17.41
CA ARG A 14 -6.02 9.25 16.48
C ARG A 14 -6.20 9.75 15.04
N ASN A 15 -6.77 10.94 14.87
CA ASN A 15 -6.96 11.56 13.56
C ASN A 15 -5.65 12.02 12.94
N ARG A 16 -4.69 12.50 13.74
CA ARG A 16 -3.32 12.77 13.31
C ARG A 16 -2.67 11.52 12.75
N ILE A 17 -2.70 10.40 13.48
CA ILE A 17 -2.12 9.12 13.02
C ILE A 17 -2.76 8.68 11.70
N LYS A 18 -4.10 8.71 11.59
CA LYS A 18 -4.81 8.40 10.34
C LYS A 18 -4.44 9.35 9.19
N ARG A 19 -4.22 10.63 9.45
CA ARG A 19 -3.80 11.60 8.42
C ARG A 19 -2.39 11.26 7.92
N VAL A 20 -1.43 11.10 8.82
CA VAL A 20 -0.04 10.78 8.46
C VAL A 20 0.05 9.47 7.66
N LEU A 21 -0.66 8.43 8.09
CA LEU A 21 -0.67 7.15 7.39
C LEU A 21 -1.35 7.24 6.02
N ARG A 22 -2.48 7.96 5.89
CA ARG A 22 -3.14 8.15 4.60
C ARG A 22 -2.27 8.95 3.63
N ASP A 23 -1.59 9.99 4.12
CA ASP A 23 -0.68 10.78 3.29
C ASP A 23 0.49 9.92 2.81
N ALA A 24 1.10 9.12 3.69
CA ALA A 24 2.16 8.19 3.28
C ALA A 24 1.66 7.14 2.28
N MET A 25 0.50 6.54 2.55
CA MET A 25 -0.12 5.56 1.66
C MET A 25 -0.45 6.15 0.28
N ARG A 26 -0.89 7.41 0.19
CA ARG A 26 -1.16 8.08 -1.09
C ARG A 26 0.09 8.15 -1.98
N HIS A 27 1.25 8.43 -1.41
CA HIS A 27 2.51 8.47 -2.16
C HIS A 27 3.00 7.07 -2.56
N LEU A 28 2.69 6.05 -1.75
CA LEU A 28 3.13 4.67 -1.97
C LEU A 28 2.16 3.85 -2.81
N LEU A 29 0.91 4.31 -2.95
CA LEU A 29 -0.15 3.64 -3.71
C LEU A 29 0.25 3.25 -5.15
N PRO A 30 0.97 4.10 -5.91
CA PRO A 30 1.41 3.77 -7.26
C PRO A 30 2.41 2.61 -7.31
N GLU A 31 3.18 2.43 -6.25
CA GLU A 31 4.20 1.37 -6.14
C GLU A 31 3.66 0.14 -5.41
N LEU A 32 2.54 0.23 -4.72
CA LEU A 32 2.06 -0.83 -3.85
C LEU A 32 1.49 -2.00 -4.65
N ALA A 33 1.87 -3.23 -4.27
CA ALA A 33 1.25 -4.43 -4.81
C ALA A 33 -0.26 -4.43 -4.50
N GLY A 34 -1.06 -4.86 -5.47
CA GLY A 34 -2.51 -4.98 -5.28
C GLY A 34 -2.83 -5.93 -4.12
N GLY A 35 -3.71 -5.49 -3.20
CA GLY A 35 -4.13 -6.29 -2.05
C GLY A 35 -4.85 -5.47 -0.98
N ASP A 36 -5.43 -6.18 -0.01
CA ASP A 36 -6.12 -5.58 1.13
C ASP A 36 -5.18 -5.43 2.33
N TYR A 37 -4.94 -4.19 2.74
CA TYR A 37 -4.01 -3.87 3.83
C TYR A 37 -4.75 -3.36 5.07
N VAL A 38 -4.67 -4.11 6.17
CA VAL A 38 -5.20 -3.69 7.47
C VAL A 38 -4.07 -3.19 8.37
N ILE A 39 -4.06 -1.89 8.64
CA ILE A 39 -3.07 -1.26 9.52
C ILE A 39 -3.68 -1.04 10.89
N VAL A 40 -3.03 -1.61 11.91
CA VAL A 40 -3.41 -1.47 13.33
C VAL A 40 -2.36 -0.63 14.04
N ALA A 41 -2.74 0.58 14.47
CA ALA A 41 -1.87 1.41 15.29
C ALA A 41 -1.75 0.84 16.72
N ARG A 42 -0.54 0.81 17.27
CA ARG A 42 -0.27 0.47 18.68
C ARG A 42 -0.12 1.75 19.51
N SER A 43 -0.30 1.67 20.83
CA SER A 43 -0.23 2.84 21.73
C SER A 43 1.10 3.63 21.64
N ALA A 44 2.19 2.99 21.23
CA ALA A 44 3.46 3.67 20.93
C ALA A 44 3.33 4.74 19.82
N ALA A 45 2.39 4.59 18.88
CA ALA A 45 2.17 5.53 17.79
C ALA A 45 1.62 6.90 18.27
N ALA A 46 0.98 6.96 19.45
CA ALA A 46 0.49 8.21 20.00
C ALA A 46 1.63 9.16 20.39
N LYS A 47 2.73 8.59 20.92
CA LYS A 47 3.92 9.33 21.34
C LYS A 47 4.90 9.61 20.18
N ALA A 48 4.78 8.87 19.08
CA ALA A 48 5.66 9.01 17.92
C ALA A 48 5.36 10.30 17.13
N THR A 49 6.44 10.92 16.65
CA THR A 49 6.39 12.08 15.75
C THR A 49 5.91 11.67 14.36
N ASN A 50 5.47 12.64 13.54
CA ASN A 50 4.99 12.34 12.19
C ASN A 50 6.05 11.62 11.32
N PRO A 51 7.33 12.02 11.29
CA PRO A 51 8.37 11.28 10.57
C PRO A 51 8.53 9.84 11.06
N GLN A 52 8.58 9.64 12.38
CA GLN A 52 8.71 8.30 12.97
C GLN A 52 7.58 7.35 12.56
N ILE A 53 6.34 7.86 12.50
CA ILE A 53 5.18 7.08 12.04
C ILE A 53 5.34 6.70 10.56
N ARG A 54 5.78 7.64 9.72
CA ARG A 54 6.01 7.39 8.29
C ARG A 54 7.10 6.34 8.08
N ASP A 55 8.24 6.48 8.76
CA ASP A 55 9.35 5.55 8.60
C ASP A 55 8.99 4.15 9.09
N ALA A 56 8.28 4.05 10.22
CA ALA A 56 7.78 2.78 10.73
C ALA A 56 6.80 2.12 9.75
N PHE A 57 5.95 2.91 9.11
CA PHE A 57 4.99 2.44 8.12
C PHE A 57 5.68 1.89 6.86
N VAL A 58 6.66 2.62 6.31
CA VAL A 58 7.43 2.17 5.14
C VAL A 58 8.19 0.88 5.46
N ARG A 59 8.84 0.80 6.64
CA ARG A 59 9.51 -0.43 7.10
C ARG A 59 8.55 -1.62 7.19
N LEU A 60 7.34 -1.40 7.71
CA LEU A 60 6.32 -2.44 7.83
C LEU A 60 5.88 -2.95 6.45
N LEU A 61 5.60 -2.04 5.51
CA LEU A 61 5.18 -2.40 4.16
C LEU A 61 6.26 -3.19 3.40
N ARG A 62 7.54 -2.80 3.53
CA ARG A 62 8.66 -3.56 2.97
C ARG A 62 8.75 -4.96 3.56
N ARG A 63 8.61 -5.09 4.89
CA ARG A 63 8.63 -6.39 5.57
C ARG A 63 7.43 -7.28 5.19
N ALA A 64 6.30 -6.67 4.89
CA ALA A 64 5.10 -7.36 4.42
C ALA A 64 5.16 -7.77 2.94
N GLY A 65 6.21 -7.40 2.20
CA GLY A 65 6.31 -7.64 0.76
C GLY A 65 5.35 -6.77 -0.08
N ALA A 66 4.79 -5.72 0.51
CA ALA A 66 3.76 -4.87 -0.11
C ALA A 66 4.36 -3.81 -1.04
N LEU A 67 5.59 -3.38 -0.76
CA LEU A 67 6.36 -2.56 -1.70
C LEU A 67 7.26 -3.49 -2.54
N PRO A 68 7.32 -3.30 -3.88
CA PRO A 68 8.32 -3.94 -4.69
C PRO A 68 9.69 -3.57 -4.10
N LEU A 69 10.57 -4.57 -3.98
CA LEU A 69 11.97 -4.29 -3.70
C LEU A 69 12.43 -3.23 -4.71
N PRO A 70 13.16 -2.18 -4.29
CA PRO A 70 13.76 -1.26 -5.25
C PRO A 70 14.50 -2.13 -6.27
N ALA A 71 14.13 -1.98 -7.54
CA ALA A 71 14.64 -2.83 -8.61
C ALA A 71 16.16 -2.91 -8.47
N ALA A 72 16.67 -4.11 -8.25
CA ALA A 72 18.10 -4.33 -8.31
C ALA A 72 18.58 -3.77 -9.66
N PRO A 73 19.68 -3.00 -9.71
CA PRO A 73 20.22 -2.53 -10.96
C PRO A 73 20.72 -3.77 -11.73
N GLY A 74 19.95 -4.18 -12.75
CA GLY A 74 20.08 -5.47 -13.42
C GLY A 74 19.20 -6.51 -12.72
N THR A 75 18.15 -7.07 -13.32
CA THR A 75 18.05 -7.61 -14.67
C THR A 75 16.58 -7.59 -15.08
N MET A 76 16.31 -7.09 -16.29
CA MET A 76 15.10 -7.21 -17.11
C MET A 76 13.86 -7.90 -16.46
N PRO A 77 12.74 -7.18 -16.20
CA PRO A 77 11.49 -7.86 -15.84
C PRO A 77 11.02 -8.74 -17.01
N PRO A 78 10.45 -9.94 -16.76
CA PRO A 78 9.95 -10.79 -17.84
C PRO A 78 8.84 -10.05 -18.59
N ALA A 79 8.92 -10.06 -19.91
CA ALA A 79 7.92 -9.43 -20.77
C ALA A 79 6.53 -9.97 -20.39
N ARG A 80 5.62 -9.07 -19.99
CA ARG A 80 4.19 -9.39 -19.88
C ARG A 80 3.74 -9.86 -21.26
N THR A 81 3.54 -11.15 -21.44
CA THR A 81 2.86 -11.70 -22.61
C THR A 81 1.43 -11.19 -22.59
N VAL A 82 1.18 -10.13 -23.36
CA VAL A 82 -0.15 -9.69 -23.75
C VAL A 82 -0.79 -10.88 -24.47
N ARG A 83 -1.85 -11.43 -23.88
CA ARG A 83 -2.62 -12.53 -24.48
C ARG A 83 -3.35 -11.94 -25.70
N PRO A 84 -3.05 -12.34 -26.95
CA PRO A 84 -3.80 -11.83 -28.09
C PRO A 84 -5.24 -12.34 -27.98
N SER A 85 -6.19 -11.40 -27.97
CA SER A 85 -7.62 -11.67 -28.10
C SER A 85 -7.87 -12.32 -29.47
N SER A 86 -8.41 -13.53 -29.46
CA SER A 86 -8.89 -14.23 -30.66
C SER A 86 -10.03 -13.42 -31.30
N PRO A 87 -10.00 -13.08 -32.59
CA PRO A 87 -11.17 -12.59 -33.29
C PRO A 87 -12.11 -13.76 -33.59
N SER A 88 -13.37 -13.65 -33.15
CA SER A 88 -14.47 -14.55 -33.51
C SER A 88 -14.70 -14.53 -35.03
N PRO A 89 -14.91 -15.68 -35.69
CA PRO A 89 -15.33 -15.69 -37.09
C PRO A 89 -16.81 -15.32 -37.20
N THR A 90 -17.09 -14.37 -38.08
CA THR A 90 -18.43 -13.98 -38.54
C THR A 90 -18.98 -15.10 -39.44
N GLU A 91 -20.09 -15.73 -39.04
CA GLU A 91 -20.91 -16.54 -39.93
C GLU A 91 -21.82 -15.63 -40.77
N PRO A 92 -21.90 -15.83 -42.10
CA PRO A 92 -23.05 -15.41 -42.89
C PRO A 92 -23.97 -16.62 -43.11
N GLU A 93 -25.25 -16.52 -42.77
CA GLU A 93 -26.28 -17.40 -43.34
C GLU A 93 -27.29 -16.57 -44.15
N LEU A 94 -27.69 -17.21 -45.25
CA LEU A 94 -28.53 -16.75 -46.36
C LEU A 94 -30.03 -16.74 -45.99
#